data_AF-A0A7J9YX45-F1
#
_entry.id   AF-A0A7J9YX45-F1
#
_cell.length_a   1.000
_cell.length_b   1.000
_cell.length_c   1.000
_cell.angle_alpha   90.00
_cell.angle_beta   90.00
_cell.angle_gamma   90.00
#
_symmetry.space_group_name_H-M   'P 1'
#
loop_
_entity.id
_entity.type
_entity.pdbx_description
1 polymer ?
#
loop_
_entity_poly.entity_id
_entity_poly.type
_entity_poly.pdbx_seq_one_letter_code
_entity_poly.pdbx_strand_id
1 'polypeptide(L)'
;MSQPSEARPTRGPDAESRAWLAGLRADGARGEDARHRLHDLLLRAARFEIGRRRGSLPHLRGGDLDDLAHQSADDALLAILAKLDGYRGESRFTTWAYKFALLEAAVKLRRRAWQGREVPLEPEHWAVLAGPEASPAASAESRDLLAAIAAAIETELSAHQREVLVAITLNGVPIDVLAERLNTTRGALYKTVHDARGKLRAHLADAGLRFENETIEAGA
;
A
#
# COMPACT_ATOMS: atom_id res chain seq x y z
N MET A 1 18.59 39.63 26.47
CA MET A 1 18.06 39.97 25.14
C MET A 1 17.95 38.69 24.32
N SER A 2 16.82 38.00 24.42
CA SER A 2 16.53 36.81 23.61
C SER A 2 16.01 37.28 22.26
N GLN A 3 16.70 36.92 21.17
CA GLN A 3 16.18 37.19 19.83
C GLN A 3 14.97 36.27 19.54
N PRO A 4 13.89 36.79 18.95
CA PRO A 4 12.78 35.96 18.52
C PRO A 4 13.21 35.13 17.30
N SER A 5 12.97 33.82 17.37
CA SER A 5 13.08 32.89 16.25
C SER A 5 12.23 33.39 15.09
N GLU A 6 12.86 33.82 13.99
CA GLU A 6 12.17 34.14 12.75
C GLU A 6 11.47 32.86 12.23
N ALA A 7 10.14 32.82 12.38
CA ALA A 7 9.33 31.85 11.67
C ALA A 7 9.58 32.03 10.16
N ARG A 8 10.15 31.01 9.50
CA ARG A 8 10.27 30.99 8.03
C ARG A 8 8.89 31.31 7.45
N PRO A 9 8.77 32.31 6.55
CA PRO A 9 7.51 32.54 5.87
C PRO A 9 7.12 31.26 5.14
N THR A 10 5.94 30.73 5.43
CA THR A 10 5.32 29.66 4.63
C THR A 10 5.13 30.21 3.22
N ARG A 11 6.14 30.02 2.37
CA ARG A 11 6.06 30.40 0.96
C ARG A 11 4.91 29.61 0.36
N GLY A 12 3.85 30.32 -0.03
CA GLY A 12 2.76 29.74 -0.81
C GLY A 12 3.27 29.11 -2.11
N PRO A 13 2.38 28.44 -2.87
CA PRO A 13 2.76 27.71 -4.09
C PRO A 13 3.56 28.59 -5.04
N ASP A 14 4.57 28.02 -5.72
CA ASP A 14 5.36 28.73 -6.73
C ASP A 14 4.51 29.19 -7.94
N ALA A 15 5.08 30.01 -8.82
CA ALA A 15 4.35 30.62 -9.93
C ALA A 15 3.76 29.58 -10.91
N GLU A 16 4.49 28.50 -11.18
CA GLU A 16 4.03 27.41 -12.05
C GLU A 16 2.89 26.65 -11.39
N SER A 17 3.03 26.34 -10.09
CA SER A 17 1.97 25.69 -9.31
C SER A 17 0.70 26.54 -9.24
N ARG A 18 0.81 27.87 -9.09
CA ARG A 18 -0.36 28.77 -9.16
C ARG A 18 -1.01 28.77 -10.55
N ALA A 19 -0.22 28.72 -11.62
CA ALA A 19 -0.73 28.66 -12.98
C ALA A 19 -1.51 27.36 -13.25
N TRP A 20 -1.03 26.22 -12.71
CA TRP A 20 -1.76 24.95 -12.74
C TRP A 20 -3.11 25.05 -12.03
N LEU A 21 -3.14 25.57 -10.80
CA LEU A 21 -4.39 25.73 -10.05
C LEU A 21 -5.39 26.64 -10.78
N ALA A 22 -4.92 27.77 -11.30
CA ALA A 22 -5.76 28.70 -12.05
C ALA A 22 -6.28 28.08 -13.35
N GLY A 23 -5.47 27.28 -14.05
CA GLY A 23 -5.89 26.55 -15.25
C GLY A 23 -6.95 25.49 -14.94
N LEU A 24 -6.74 24.65 -13.92
CA LEU A 24 -7.63 23.55 -13.59
C LEU A 24 -8.98 24.00 -13.01
N ARG A 25 -9.03 25.20 -12.40
CA ARG A 25 -10.26 25.85 -11.95
C ARG A 25 -10.96 26.64 -13.05
N ALA A 26 -10.33 26.86 -14.20
CA ALA A 26 -10.97 27.58 -15.29
C ALA A 26 -12.04 26.71 -15.95
N ASP A 27 -13.07 27.37 -16.45
CA ASP A 27 -14.09 26.76 -17.31
C ASP A 27 -13.73 26.88 -18.79
N GLY A 28 -14.43 26.13 -19.64
CA GLY A 28 -14.26 26.15 -21.09
C GLY A 28 -12.89 25.67 -21.55
N ALA A 29 -12.45 26.14 -22.73
CA ALA A 29 -11.25 25.65 -23.40
C ALA A 29 -9.98 25.71 -22.52
N ARG A 30 -9.82 26.76 -21.72
CA ARG A 30 -8.66 26.89 -20.82
C ARG A 30 -8.62 25.81 -19.74
N GLY A 31 -9.79 25.46 -19.19
CA GLY A 31 -9.93 24.36 -18.22
C GLY A 31 -9.62 23.02 -18.85
N GLU A 32 -10.21 22.76 -20.01
CA GLU A 32 -10.00 21.52 -20.77
C GLU A 32 -8.52 21.34 -21.16
N ASP A 33 -7.86 22.38 -21.65
CA ASP A 33 -6.42 22.34 -21.96
C ASP A 33 -5.57 22.03 -20.72
N ALA A 34 -5.93 22.59 -19.56
CA ALA A 34 -5.24 22.30 -18.32
C ALA A 34 -5.43 20.84 -17.90
N ARG A 35 -6.65 20.31 -18.01
CA ARG A 35 -6.97 18.89 -17.70
C ARG A 35 -6.24 17.94 -18.66
N HIS A 36 -6.19 18.26 -19.95
CA HIS A 36 -5.48 17.48 -20.96
C HIS A 36 -3.97 17.42 -20.68
N ARG A 37 -3.33 18.56 -20.45
CA ARG A 37 -1.89 18.60 -20.11
C ARG A 37 -1.57 17.88 -18.81
N LEU A 38 -2.47 17.95 -17.83
CA LEU A 38 -2.33 17.20 -16.59
C LEU A 38 -2.46 15.69 -16.86
N HIS A 39 -3.47 15.27 -17.61
CA HIS A 39 -3.65 13.88 -18.00
C HIS A 39 -2.41 13.31 -18.70
N ASP A 40 -1.82 14.02 -19.66
CA ASP A 40 -0.59 13.58 -20.33
C ASP A 40 0.58 13.36 -19.37
N LEU A 41 0.69 14.22 -18.36
CA LEU A 41 1.71 14.10 -17.31
C LEU A 41 1.45 12.87 -16.43
N LEU A 42 0.21 12.64 -16.04
CA LEU A 42 -0.20 11.48 -15.25
C LEU A 42 -0.01 10.17 -16.03
N LEU A 43 -0.33 10.16 -17.33
CA LEU A 43 -0.14 9.00 -18.20
C LEU A 43 1.34 8.62 -18.33
N ARG A 44 2.24 9.60 -18.49
CA ARG A 44 3.68 9.35 -18.47
C ARG A 44 4.14 8.76 -17.14
N ALA A 45 3.63 9.28 -16.02
CA ALA A 45 3.95 8.77 -14.69
C ALA A 45 3.45 7.33 -14.47
N ALA A 46 2.22 7.02 -14.91
CA ALA A 46 1.63 5.69 -14.83
C ALA A 46 2.43 4.67 -15.68
N ARG A 47 2.75 5.01 -16.93
CA ARG A 47 3.60 4.18 -17.80
C ARG A 47 4.96 3.90 -17.19
N PHE A 48 5.59 4.92 -16.60
CA PHE A 48 6.86 4.77 -15.89
C PHE A 48 6.75 3.77 -14.73
N GLU A 49 5.73 3.90 -13.89
CA GLU A 49 5.55 3.00 -12.74
C GLU A 49 5.27 1.55 -13.15
N ILE A 50 4.44 1.38 -14.18
CA ILE A 50 4.14 0.05 -14.74
C ILE A 50 5.40 -0.56 -15.33
N GLY A 51 6.18 0.20 -16.10
CA GLY A 51 7.46 -0.23 -16.66
C GLY A 51 8.45 -0.67 -15.57
N ARG A 52 8.58 0.13 -14.50
CA ARG A 52 9.44 -0.16 -13.34
C ARG A 52 9.06 -1.47 -12.65
N ARG A 53 7.79 -1.85 -12.66
CA ARG A 53 7.26 -3.05 -11.98
C ARG A 53 6.98 -4.24 -12.91
N ARG A 54 7.28 -4.12 -14.20
CA ARG A 54 6.99 -5.15 -15.21
C ARG A 54 7.69 -6.49 -14.90
N GLY A 55 8.91 -6.44 -14.35
CA GLY A 55 9.69 -7.63 -14.00
C GLY A 55 9.05 -8.52 -12.93
N SER A 56 8.17 -7.98 -12.08
CA SER A 56 7.47 -8.77 -11.05
C SER A 56 6.19 -9.45 -11.55
N LEU A 57 5.81 -9.29 -12.82
CA LEU A 57 4.48 -9.64 -13.35
C LEU A 57 4.52 -10.31 -14.72
N PRO A 58 5.07 -11.54 -14.81
CA PRO A 58 5.32 -12.22 -16.09
C PRO A 58 4.05 -12.60 -16.86
N HIS A 59 2.87 -12.60 -16.24
CA HIS A 59 1.62 -13.03 -16.85
C HIS A 59 0.81 -11.92 -17.55
N LEU A 60 1.22 -10.65 -17.45
CA LEU A 60 0.50 -9.53 -18.06
C LEU A 60 1.06 -9.19 -19.45
N ARG A 61 0.17 -9.13 -20.46
CA ARG A 61 0.53 -8.79 -21.84
C ARG A 61 0.68 -7.27 -22.01
N GLY A 62 1.44 -6.85 -23.04
CA GLY A 62 1.76 -5.44 -23.28
C GLY A 62 0.54 -4.53 -23.52
N GLY A 63 -0.51 -5.01 -24.16
CA GLY A 63 -1.76 -4.26 -24.38
C GLY A 63 -2.47 -3.94 -23.06
N ASP A 64 -2.65 -4.96 -22.21
CA ASP A 64 -3.24 -4.80 -20.87
C ASP A 64 -2.50 -3.76 -20.01
N LEU A 65 -1.18 -3.60 -20.21
CA LEU A 65 -0.37 -2.64 -19.46
C LEU A 65 -0.60 -1.19 -19.90
N ASP A 66 -0.84 -0.93 -21.19
CA ASP A 66 -1.10 0.43 -21.68
C ASP A 66 -2.52 0.89 -21.34
N ASP A 67 -3.50 -0.02 -21.41
CA ASP A 67 -4.87 0.25 -20.94
C ASP A 67 -4.88 0.60 -19.45
N LEU A 68 -4.10 -0.15 -18.64
CA LEU A 68 -3.95 0.11 -17.22
C LEU A 68 -3.34 1.50 -16.96
N ALA A 69 -2.42 1.94 -17.81
CA ALA A 69 -1.79 3.25 -17.68
C ALA A 69 -2.81 4.38 -17.93
N HIS A 70 -3.65 4.25 -18.96
CA HIS A 70 -4.73 5.21 -19.24
C HIS A 70 -5.74 5.26 -18.09
N GLN A 71 -6.25 4.11 -17.65
CA GLN A 71 -7.17 4.05 -16.50
C GLN A 71 -6.57 4.65 -15.22
N SER A 72 -5.27 4.46 -15.00
CA SER A 72 -4.57 5.05 -13.85
C SER A 72 -4.46 6.57 -13.96
N ALA A 73 -4.25 7.10 -15.16
CA ALA A 73 -4.17 8.53 -15.40
C ALA A 73 -5.54 9.22 -15.25
N ASP A 74 -6.60 8.60 -15.77
CA ASP A 74 -7.98 9.07 -15.64
C ASP A 74 -8.41 9.15 -14.17
N ASP A 75 -8.23 8.06 -13.41
CA ASP A 75 -8.60 8.04 -11.99
C ASP A 75 -7.75 9.00 -11.15
N ALA A 76 -6.46 9.14 -11.48
CA ALA A 76 -5.60 10.12 -10.83
C ALA A 76 -6.05 11.55 -11.13
N LEU A 77 -6.48 11.86 -12.37
CA LEU A 77 -7.01 13.17 -12.73
C LEU A 77 -8.26 13.49 -11.92
N LEU A 78 -9.22 12.56 -11.84
CA LEU A 78 -10.44 12.73 -11.04
C LEU A 78 -10.10 12.94 -9.56
N ALA A 79 -9.19 12.13 -9.00
CA ALA A 79 -8.77 12.26 -7.60
C ALA A 79 -8.05 13.57 -7.30
N ILE A 80 -7.26 14.10 -8.25
CA ILE A 80 -6.60 15.40 -8.15
C ILE A 80 -7.63 16.52 -8.17
N LEU A 81 -8.58 16.50 -9.12
CA LEU A 81 -9.62 17.52 -9.23
C LEU A 81 -10.47 17.57 -7.95
N ALA A 82 -10.83 16.42 -7.39
CA ALA A 82 -11.56 16.34 -6.13
C ALA A 82 -10.78 16.86 -4.91
N LYS A 83 -9.44 16.87 -4.97
CA LYS A 83 -8.55 17.30 -3.88
C LYS A 83 -7.80 18.58 -4.19
N LEU A 84 -8.18 19.29 -5.25
CA LEU A 84 -7.42 20.43 -5.79
C LEU A 84 -7.26 21.54 -4.75
N ASP A 85 -8.31 21.80 -3.95
CA ASP A 85 -8.30 22.81 -2.90
C ASP A 85 -7.50 22.39 -1.65
N GLY A 86 -7.15 21.10 -1.54
CA GLY A 86 -6.30 20.59 -0.47
C GLY A 86 -4.79 20.75 -0.74
N TYR A 87 -4.39 21.23 -1.92
CA TYR A 87 -2.97 21.41 -2.24
C TYR A 87 -2.37 22.62 -1.52
N ARG A 88 -1.41 22.34 -0.63
CA ARG A 88 -0.82 23.32 0.29
C ARG A 88 0.37 24.11 -0.26
N GLY A 89 0.91 23.74 -1.42
CA GLY A 89 2.09 24.41 -1.98
C GLY A 89 3.44 23.99 -1.39
N GLU A 90 3.49 22.93 -0.59
CA GLU A 90 4.71 22.43 0.07
C GLU A 90 5.73 21.82 -0.91
N SER A 91 5.30 21.49 -2.13
CA SER A 91 6.11 21.03 -3.25
C SER A 91 5.54 21.56 -4.56
N ARG A 92 6.23 21.40 -5.70
CA ARG A 92 5.63 21.72 -7.02
C ARG A 92 4.35 20.92 -7.21
N PHE A 93 3.33 21.53 -7.83
CA PHE A 93 2.04 20.89 -8.12
C PHE A 93 2.21 19.57 -8.86
N THR A 94 3.10 19.54 -9.86
CA THR A 94 3.38 18.34 -10.64
C THR A 94 3.96 17.23 -9.77
N THR A 95 4.89 17.52 -8.85
CA THR A 95 5.41 16.52 -7.90
C THR A 95 4.31 15.93 -7.01
N TRP A 96 3.36 16.76 -6.56
CA TRP A 96 2.21 16.29 -5.81
C TRP A 96 1.26 15.43 -6.67
N ALA A 97 0.96 15.87 -7.90
CA ALA A 97 0.12 15.16 -8.85
C ALA A 97 0.70 13.78 -9.27
N TYR A 98 2.02 13.69 -9.49
CA TYR A 98 2.71 12.45 -9.84
C TYR A 98 2.40 11.32 -8.84
N LYS A 99 2.30 11.64 -7.54
CA LYS A 99 2.01 10.64 -6.50
C LYS A 99 0.68 9.92 -6.71
N PHE A 100 -0.32 10.60 -7.29
CA PHE A 100 -1.62 9.99 -7.58
C PHE A 100 -1.49 8.95 -8.69
N ALA A 101 -0.88 9.30 -9.82
CA ALA A 101 -0.68 8.37 -10.93
C ALA A 101 0.17 7.16 -10.53
N LEU A 102 1.25 7.36 -9.75
CA LEU A 102 2.07 6.26 -9.24
C LEU A 102 1.27 5.33 -8.33
N LEU A 103 0.46 5.88 -7.43
CA LEU A 103 -0.38 5.10 -6.52
C LEU A 103 -1.44 4.31 -7.28
N GLU A 104 -2.18 4.96 -8.18
CA GLU A 104 -3.23 4.35 -9.00
C GLU A 104 -2.66 3.21 -9.84
N ALA A 105 -1.56 3.46 -10.56
CA ALA A 105 -0.88 2.45 -11.36
C ALA A 105 -0.42 1.26 -10.50
N ALA A 106 0.19 1.52 -9.34
CA ALA A 106 0.66 0.45 -8.47
C ALA A 106 -0.49 -0.39 -7.88
N VAL A 107 -1.61 0.25 -7.50
CA VAL A 107 -2.83 -0.43 -7.01
C VAL A 107 -3.42 -1.33 -8.08
N LYS A 108 -3.69 -0.76 -9.27
CA LYS A 108 -4.30 -1.51 -10.36
C LYS A 108 -3.42 -2.65 -10.84
N LEU A 109 -2.10 -2.44 -10.88
CA LEU A 109 -1.15 -3.47 -11.27
C LEU A 109 -1.14 -4.65 -10.28
N ARG A 110 -1.16 -4.37 -8.97
CA ARG A 110 -1.31 -5.42 -7.94
C ARG A 110 -2.64 -6.15 -8.05
N ARG A 111 -3.74 -5.42 -8.28
CA ARG A 111 -5.05 -6.03 -8.47
C ARG A 111 -5.06 -6.96 -9.67
N ARG A 112 -4.56 -6.49 -10.82
CA ARG A 112 -4.50 -7.26 -12.06
C ARG A 112 -3.63 -8.51 -11.93
N ALA A 113 -2.52 -8.43 -11.20
CA ALA A 113 -1.67 -9.58 -10.88
C ALA A 113 -2.40 -10.68 -10.08
N TRP A 114 -3.41 -10.29 -9.31
CA TRP A 114 -4.21 -11.15 -8.45
C TRP A 114 -5.60 -11.48 -9.02
N GLN A 115 -5.96 -10.95 -10.19
CA GLN A 115 -7.20 -11.31 -10.88
C GLN A 115 -7.07 -12.74 -11.43
N GLY A 116 -8.01 -13.61 -11.06
CA GLY A 116 -8.02 -15.03 -11.48
C GLY A 116 -7.16 -15.96 -10.61
N ARG A 117 -6.48 -15.45 -9.58
CA ARG A 117 -5.90 -16.30 -8.53
C ARG A 117 -6.97 -16.57 -7.48
N GLU A 118 -7.26 -17.84 -7.22
CA GLU A 118 -7.90 -18.24 -5.98
C GLU A 118 -7.03 -17.72 -4.84
N VAL A 119 -7.65 -17.05 -3.86
CA VAL A 119 -6.94 -16.79 -2.61
C VAL A 119 -7.15 -18.07 -1.83
N PRO A 120 -6.10 -18.85 -1.54
CA PRO A 120 -6.24 -19.98 -0.64
C PRO A 120 -6.52 -19.36 0.74
N LEU A 121 -7.80 -19.23 1.08
CA LEU A 121 -8.22 -18.77 2.41
C LEU A 121 -8.05 -19.89 3.43
N GLU A 122 -7.73 -21.11 2.96
CA GLU A 122 -7.59 -22.28 3.80
C GLU A 122 -6.31 -22.24 4.66
N PRO A 123 -6.43 -22.43 5.98
CA PRO A 123 -5.33 -22.36 6.93
C PRO A 123 -4.25 -23.45 6.82
N GLU A 124 -4.38 -24.44 5.94
CA GLU A 124 -3.60 -25.70 6.04
C GLU A 124 -2.08 -25.61 5.79
N HIS A 125 -1.53 -24.42 5.54
CA HIS A 125 -0.11 -24.26 5.17
C HIS A 125 0.85 -23.93 6.33
N TRP A 126 0.40 -23.81 7.58
CA TRP A 126 1.27 -23.44 8.70
C TRP A 126 2.42 -24.44 8.95
N ALA A 127 2.23 -25.73 8.63
CA ALA A 127 3.24 -26.77 8.79
C ALA A 127 4.44 -26.64 7.82
N VAL A 128 4.36 -25.79 6.80
CA VAL A 128 5.37 -25.67 5.72
C VAL A 128 6.42 -24.58 6.01
N LEU A 129 6.26 -23.78 7.07
CA LEU A 129 7.17 -22.64 7.39
C LEU A 129 8.46 -23.03 8.12
N ALA A 130 8.68 -24.31 8.44
CA ALA A 130 9.93 -24.78 9.04
C ALA A 130 11.02 -24.89 7.96
N GLY A 131 11.87 -23.86 7.84
CA GLY A 131 12.98 -23.83 6.89
C GLY A 131 14.10 -24.84 7.20
N PRO A 132 14.95 -25.23 6.22
CA PRO A 132 15.86 -26.39 6.34
C PRO A 132 17.20 -26.14 7.05
N GLU A 133 17.49 -24.96 7.63
CA GLU A 133 18.87 -24.51 7.85
C GLU A 133 19.20 -24.08 9.31
N ALA A 134 18.75 -24.82 10.32
CA ALA A 134 19.13 -24.58 11.71
C ALA A 134 19.73 -25.82 12.39
N SER A 135 20.58 -25.62 13.41
CA SER A 135 21.09 -26.72 14.25
C SER A 135 19.92 -27.50 14.90
N PRO A 136 20.10 -28.77 15.33
CA PRO A 136 18.99 -29.56 15.88
C PRO A 136 18.25 -28.90 17.06
N ALA A 137 18.98 -28.16 17.91
CA ALA A 137 18.42 -27.41 19.03
C ALA A 137 17.66 -26.15 18.56
N ALA A 138 18.25 -25.35 17.65
CA ALA A 138 17.58 -24.19 17.06
C ALA A 138 16.35 -24.59 16.21
N SER A 139 16.36 -25.78 15.62
CA SER A 139 15.22 -26.39 14.94
C SER A 139 14.12 -26.87 15.91
N ALA A 140 14.46 -27.22 17.16
CA ALA A 140 13.47 -27.57 18.18
C ALA A 140 12.76 -26.31 18.71
N GLU A 141 13.51 -25.29 19.12
CA GLU A 141 12.96 -24.01 19.57
C GLU A 141 12.10 -23.33 18.49
N SER A 142 12.55 -23.36 17.22
CA SER A 142 11.78 -22.82 16.09
C SER A 142 10.47 -23.60 15.85
N ARG A 143 10.47 -24.92 16.06
CA ARG A 143 9.25 -25.75 15.95
C ARG A 143 8.28 -25.47 17.09
N ASP A 144 8.77 -25.33 18.31
CA ASP A 144 7.94 -25.02 19.48
C ASP A 144 7.30 -23.63 19.34
N LEU A 145 8.06 -22.64 18.85
CA LEU A 145 7.53 -21.31 18.55
C LEU A 145 6.47 -21.33 17.44
N LEU A 146 6.73 -22.03 16.33
CA LEU A 146 5.77 -22.15 15.23
C LEU A 146 4.50 -22.90 15.68
N ALA A 147 4.63 -23.94 16.49
CA ALA A 147 3.49 -24.67 17.07
C ALA A 147 2.66 -23.78 17.99
N ALA A 148 3.31 -22.97 18.84
CA ALA A 148 2.63 -22.01 19.69
C ALA A 148 1.91 -20.91 18.89
N ILE A 149 2.52 -20.41 17.81
CA ILE A 149 1.87 -19.45 16.90
C ILE A 149 0.64 -20.09 16.25
N ALA A 150 0.76 -21.31 15.73
CA ALA A 150 -0.36 -22.02 15.10
C ALA A 150 -1.51 -22.25 16.10
N ALA A 151 -1.20 -22.68 17.32
CA ALA A 151 -2.18 -22.83 18.39
C ALA A 151 -2.87 -21.51 18.73
N ALA A 152 -2.12 -20.43 18.92
CA ALA A 152 -2.67 -19.11 19.21
C ALA A 152 -3.58 -18.57 18.08
N ILE A 153 -3.24 -18.84 16.82
CA ILE A 153 -4.08 -18.48 15.67
C ILE A 153 -5.39 -19.28 15.67
N GLU A 154 -5.35 -20.53 16.11
CA GLU A 154 -6.54 -21.36 16.21
C GLU A 154 -7.44 -20.95 17.39
N THR A 155 -6.86 -20.64 18.55
CA THR A 155 -7.62 -20.41 19.79
C THR A 155 -8.00 -18.96 20.04
N GLU A 156 -7.16 -17.98 19.64
CA GLU A 156 -7.34 -16.57 20.02
C GLU A 156 -8.04 -15.72 18.95
N LEU A 157 -7.90 -16.12 17.68
CA LEU A 157 -8.41 -15.35 16.55
C LEU A 157 -9.79 -15.82 16.13
N SER A 158 -10.68 -14.87 15.83
CA SER A 158 -11.93 -15.21 15.14
C SER A 158 -11.65 -15.72 13.73
N ALA A 159 -12.59 -16.46 13.14
CA ALA A 159 -12.49 -16.92 11.76
C ALA A 159 -12.12 -15.78 10.78
N HIS A 160 -12.76 -14.62 10.93
CA HIS A 160 -12.46 -13.44 10.12
C HIS A 160 -11.06 -12.85 10.39
N GLN A 161 -10.60 -12.82 11.65
CA GLN A 161 -9.24 -12.35 11.98
C GLN A 161 -8.18 -13.27 11.37
N ARG A 162 -8.39 -14.59 11.45
CA ARG A 162 -7.52 -15.61 10.86
C ARG A 162 -7.47 -15.49 9.34
N GLU A 163 -8.64 -15.42 8.70
CA GLU A 163 -8.79 -15.25 7.25
C GLU A 163 -8.00 -14.04 6.74
N VAL A 164 -8.21 -12.88 7.37
CA VAL A 164 -7.54 -11.63 6.98
C VAL A 164 -6.04 -11.68 7.23
N LEU A 165 -5.61 -12.24 8.37
CA LEU A 165 -4.19 -12.36 8.70
C LEU A 165 -3.47 -13.29 7.71
N VAL A 166 -4.01 -14.48 7.43
CA VAL A 166 -3.46 -15.46 6.48
C VAL A 166 -3.35 -14.85 5.08
N ALA A 167 -4.44 -14.25 4.60
CA ALA A 167 -4.47 -13.63 3.27
C ALA A 167 -3.38 -12.56 3.10
N ILE A 168 -3.20 -11.67 4.08
CA ILE A 168 -2.25 -10.57 3.95
C ILE A 168 -0.81 -11.02 4.22
N THR A 169 -0.58 -11.81 5.27
CA THR A 169 0.78 -12.07 5.77
C THR A 169 1.43 -13.28 5.12
N LEU A 170 0.68 -14.35 4.88
CA LEU A 170 1.21 -15.58 4.30
C LEU A 170 1.06 -15.60 2.78
N ASN A 171 -0.15 -15.29 2.31
CA ASN A 171 -0.45 -15.36 0.88
C ASN A 171 0.02 -14.11 0.12
N GLY A 172 0.39 -13.04 0.83
CA GLY A 172 0.83 -11.78 0.22
C GLY A 172 -0.28 -11.09 -0.59
N VAL A 173 -1.55 -11.33 -0.26
CA VAL A 173 -2.70 -10.70 -0.92
C VAL A 173 -2.64 -9.20 -0.65
N PRO A 174 -2.61 -8.35 -1.70
CA PRO A 174 -2.67 -6.91 -1.54
C PRO A 174 -3.94 -6.50 -0.79
N ILE A 175 -3.80 -5.64 0.22
CA ILE A 175 -4.92 -5.25 1.09
C ILE A 175 -6.08 -4.59 0.31
N ASP A 176 -5.78 -3.93 -0.81
CA ASP A 176 -6.74 -3.33 -1.72
C ASP A 176 -7.51 -4.36 -2.55
N VAL A 177 -6.92 -5.53 -2.82
CA VAL A 177 -7.59 -6.70 -3.42
C VAL A 177 -8.48 -7.38 -2.38
N LEU A 178 -7.96 -7.60 -1.17
CA LEU A 178 -8.73 -8.25 -0.11
C LEU A 178 -9.93 -7.39 0.32
N ALA A 179 -9.78 -6.07 0.39
CA ALA A 179 -10.86 -5.14 0.72
C ALA A 179 -12.03 -5.25 -0.28
N GLU A 180 -11.72 -5.36 -1.57
CA GLU A 180 -12.74 -5.51 -2.61
C GLU A 180 -13.44 -6.87 -2.53
N ARG A 181 -12.69 -7.95 -2.36
CA ARG A 181 -13.25 -9.31 -2.23
C ARG A 181 -14.15 -9.48 -1.01
N LEU A 182 -13.76 -8.93 0.13
CA LEU A 182 -14.51 -9.00 1.38
C LEU A 182 -15.55 -7.88 1.52
N ASN A 183 -15.75 -7.05 0.48
CA ASN A 183 -16.64 -5.90 0.48
C ASN A 183 -16.47 -5.01 1.74
N THR A 184 -15.23 -4.65 2.04
CA THR A 184 -14.84 -3.88 3.24
C THR A 184 -13.84 -2.78 2.88
N THR A 185 -13.33 -2.08 3.89
CA THR A 185 -12.33 -1.00 3.70
C THR A 185 -10.94 -1.45 4.10
N ARG A 186 -9.91 -0.84 3.50
CA ARG A 186 -8.51 -1.06 3.91
C ARG A 186 -8.30 -0.76 5.40
N GLY A 187 -8.97 0.27 5.93
CA GLY A 187 -8.88 0.66 7.34
C GLY A 187 -9.41 -0.44 8.27
N ALA A 188 -10.55 -1.05 7.93
CA ALA A 188 -11.08 -2.18 8.66
C ALA A 188 -10.10 -3.37 8.65
N LEU A 189 -9.53 -3.70 7.48
CA LEU A 189 -8.53 -4.77 7.37
C LEU A 189 -7.26 -4.49 8.18
N TYR A 190 -6.73 -3.26 8.14
CA TYR A 190 -5.59 -2.87 8.96
C TYR A 190 -5.86 -3.04 10.45
N LYS A 191 -7.04 -2.63 10.90
CA LYS A 191 -7.46 -2.83 12.29
C LYS A 191 -7.54 -4.31 12.63
N THR A 192 -8.17 -5.13 11.78
CA THR A 192 -8.27 -6.58 11.98
C THR A 192 -6.88 -7.23 12.11
N VAL A 193 -5.93 -6.88 11.24
CA VAL A 193 -4.54 -7.40 11.34
C VAL A 193 -3.84 -6.92 12.60
N HIS A 194 -4.03 -5.65 12.97
CA HIS A 194 -3.42 -5.09 14.17
C HIS A 194 -3.93 -5.79 15.43
N ASP A 195 -5.25 -5.94 15.55
CA ASP A 195 -5.91 -6.61 16.67
C ASP A 195 -5.49 -8.09 16.76
N ALA A 196 -5.42 -8.78 15.61
CA ALA A 196 -4.94 -10.17 15.54
C ALA A 196 -3.48 -10.29 16.03
N ARG A 197 -2.57 -9.43 15.55
CA ARG A 197 -1.17 -9.42 16.02
C ARG A 197 -1.06 -9.10 17.51
N GLY A 198 -1.94 -8.26 18.05
CA GLY A 198 -2.00 -7.96 19.48
C GLY A 198 -2.31 -9.20 20.31
N LYS A 199 -3.36 -9.93 19.93
CA LYS A 199 -3.76 -11.19 20.59
C LYS A 199 -2.68 -12.26 20.55
N LEU A 200 -2.07 -12.47 19.38
CA LEU A 200 -1.00 -13.47 19.24
C LEU A 200 0.21 -13.13 20.11
N ARG A 201 0.61 -11.86 20.18
CA ARG A 201 1.71 -11.43 21.06
C ARG A 201 1.41 -11.65 22.54
N ALA A 202 0.18 -11.38 22.97
CA ALA A 202 -0.23 -11.62 24.35
C ALA A 202 -0.17 -13.10 24.70
N HIS A 203 -0.74 -13.96 23.85
CA HIS A 203 -0.71 -15.41 24.05
C HIS A 203 0.71 -15.98 24.10
N LEU A 204 1.59 -15.54 23.19
CA LEU A 204 2.99 -15.98 23.18
C LEU A 204 3.75 -15.49 24.41
N ALA A 205 3.50 -14.27 24.86
CA ALA A 205 4.08 -13.74 26.09
C ALA A 205 3.64 -14.55 27.33
N ASP A 206 2.36 -14.93 27.40
CA ASP A 206 1.82 -15.78 28.48
C ASP A 206 2.41 -17.20 28.44
N ALA A 207 2.73 -17.71 27.25
CA ALA A 207 3.43 -18.98 27.05
C ALA A 207 4.95 -18.89 27.32
N GLY A 208 5.49 -17.73 27.71
CA GLY A 208 6.92 -17.51 27.94
C GLY A 208 7.76 -17.43 26.66
N LEU A 209 7.13 -17.38 25.49
CA LEU A 209 7.77 -17.30 24.18
C LEU A 209 7.82 -15.83 23.73
N ARG A 210 8.99 -15.19 23.84
CA ARG A 210 9.19 -13.80 23.38
C ARG A 210 9.82 -13.77 22.00
N PHE A 211 9.35 -12.85 21.16
CA PHE A 211 10.09 -12.45 19.97
C PHE A 211 11.25 -11.54 20.39
N GLU A 212 12.48 -12.04 20.39
CA GLU A 212 13.65 -11.16 20.38
C GLU A 212 13.81 -10.58 18.97
N ASN A 213 13.07 -9.51 18.67
CA ASN A 213 13.43 -8.59 17.58
C ASN A 213 12.75 -7.22 17.73
N GLU A 214 13.16 -6.47 18.75
CA GLU A 214 13.11 -5.01 18.73
C GLU A 214 14.47 -4.47 18.29
N THR A 215 14.87 -4.72 17.03
CA THR A 215 15.88 -3.88 16.39
C THR A 215 15.46 -3.58 14.96
N ILE A 216 14.55 -2.62 14.79
CA ILE A 216 14.59 -1.75 13.63
C ILE A 216 14.98 -0.39 14.19
N GLU A 217 16.27 -0.11 14.11
CA GLU A 217 16.83 1.22 14.33
C GLU A 217 16.06 2.23 13.47
N ALA A 218 15.35 3.12 14.15
CA ALA A 218 15.06 4.43 13.61
C ALA A 218 16.38 5.23 13.67
N GLY A 219 17.01 5.48 12.52
CA GLY A 219 18.04 6.51 12.42
C GLY A 219 19.16 6.24 11.42
N ALA A 220 18.94 6.62 10.16
CA ALA A 220 19.88 7.40 9.33
C ALA A 220 19.21 7.79 8.01
#